data_AF-A0A6P0V0T0-F1
#
_entry.id   AF-A0A6P0V0T0-F1
#
_cell.length_a   1.000
_cell.length_b   1.000
_cell.length_c   1.000
_cell.angle_alpha   90.00
_cell.angle_beta   90.00
_cell.angle_gamma   90.00
#
_symmetry.space_group_name_H-M   'P 1'
#
loop_
_entity.id
_entity.type
_entity.pdbx_description
1 polymer ?
#
loop_
_entity_poly.entity_id
_entity_poly.type
_entity_poly.pdbx_seq_one_letter_code
_entity_poly.pdbx_strand_id
1 'polypeptide(L)'
;MPEHHGKAGFEKIPEEAVKEGSRFQAFFGRLLPRGKVVSRNEVAEPLRKLANSMNEGQESPAGDSGIPDGYAILGQFIDHDITFDTTSSLKKVFSKVELIPNIRTPLLDLDSLYGDGPEASSYLYDRRDGHQGKFLIGNSANPMDLPRNSQGIAIIPESRNDENGIISQLQLLFMRFHNAVLEGVENEDIEIFEPVEHKDPEFEKAQRAVRRHYQWIVHKDFLPRLVDPDTLAYAEQDILSGNYESDPIWGKAPAISVEFAGAAFRFGHSLVRSRYHLNAQRQNVDLFQPPASGLPSFNHVPKENVIDWRFFFEVSGEVQPQKARKLDTLMAKEFFALPFFGPVEQASGENSLAFRNLLRGTVTLSLPNGESVAQTFGAPPIPLHQKVQNAGLSETPLWFYCLAEAEHYGGKLGPVGGRIVAMTLLKILKEDPESYLNKPGWKPNKYIADGKDTFTMADLVKFVLKQEGETESPKKEAIKFGDEFYLKSQDGKYFNGHTTENSSHGSIFFARLGQSAQVAHKFQSGNGELSHNAIVQIVSTEAGIGAKNILGAFRMDIRCYYWTYLANVLNGKMQQWKISKVDGGDSKIHYGDKVYITNLNWNQNLIPYSQSSTDYVTGKQHSSQYYWTLEKKS
;
A
#
# COMPACT_ATOMS: atom_id res chain seq x y z
N MET A 1 45.58 18.40 -10.24
CA MET A 1 45.26 16.98 -10.05
C MET A 1 45.59 16.63 -8.61
N PRO A 2 44.62 16.52 -7.69
CA PRO A 2 44.94 16.11 -6.33
C PRO A 2 44.43 14.68 -6.06
N GLU A 3 45.40 13.77 -5.95
CA GLU A 3 45.59 12.82 -4.85
C GLU A 3 44.36 12.15 -4.17
N HIS A 4 43.58 11.31 -4.85
CA HIS A 4 42.71 10.33 -4.16
C HIS A 4 42.57 8.98 -4.89
N HIS A 5 43.69 8.39 -5.31
CA HIS A 5 43.73 6.98 -5.69
C HIS A 5 43.84 6.09 -4.44
N GLY A 6 42.72 5.52 -3.98
CA GLY A 6 42.74 4.26 -3.22
C GLY A 6 43.10 4.32 -1.72
N LYS A 7 42.75 5.40 -1.00
CA LYS A 7 42.91 5.47 0.47
C LYS A 7 41.60 5.39 1.29
N ALA A 8 40.45 5.28 0.64
CA ALA A 8 39.25 4.78 1.32
C ALA A 8 39.39 3.26 1.36
N GLY A 9 39.63 2.72 2.55
CA GLY A 9 39.53 1.27 2.74
C GLY A 9 38.12 0.86 2.35
N PHE A 10 38.00 -0.04 1.39
CA PHE A 10 36.81 -0.88 1.32
C PHE A 10 36.77 -1.61 2.67
N GLU A 11 35.93 -1.16 3.61
CA GLU A 11 35.47 -2.03 4.68
C GLU A 11 34.54 -3.05 4.03
N LYS A 12 35.20 -4.01 3.38
CA LYS A 12 34.63 -5.29 3.02
C LYS A 12 34.05 -5.88 4.29
N ILE A 13 32.92 -6.55 4.12
CA ILE A 13 32.56 -7.83 4.73
C ILE A 13 33.62 -8.25 5.78
N PRO A 14 33.30 -8.32 7.07
CA PRO A 14 34.27 -8.55 8.15
C PRO A 14 35.31 -9.58 7.71
N GLU A 15 36.60 -9.29 7.87
CA GLU A 15 37.71 -10.19 7.45
C GLU A 15 37.56 -11.63 8.01
N GLU A 16 36.74 -11.81 9.04
CA GLU A 16 36.32 -13.08 9.61
C GLU A 16 35.37 -13.88 8.69
N ALA A 17 34.46 -13.22 7.97
CA ALA A 17 33.53 -13.83 7.00
C ALA A 17 34.20 -14.29 5.69
N VAL A 18 35.46 -13.88 5.45
CA VAL A 18 36.26 -14.33 4.29
C VAL A 18 37.13 -15.55 4.62
N LYS A 19 37.40 -15.83 5.91
CA LYS A 19 38.29 -16.93 6.34
C LYS A 19 37.63 -18.30 6.39
N GLU A 20 36.31 -18.39 6.37
CA GLU A 20 35.57 -19.61 6.10
C GLU A 20 34.87 -19.42 4.75
N GLY A 21 35.24 -20.19 3.71
CA GLY A 21 34.75 -20.04 2.33
C GLY A 21 33.33 -19.48 2.24
N SER A 22 33.21 -18.20 1.90
CA SER A 22 32.12 -17.34 2.36
C SER A 22 30.75 -17.89 1.97
N ARG A 23 29.93 -18.23 2.96
CA ARG A 23 28.50 -18.55 2.81
C ARG A 23 27.67 -17.39 2.21
N PHE A 24 28.28 -16.22 2.01
CA PHE A 24 27.67 -14.97 1.54
C PHE A 24 28.06 -14.56 0.11
N GLN A 25 28.73 -15.44 -0.66
CA GLN A 25 28.75 -15.42 -2.14
C GLN A 25 28.12 -16.72 -2.66
N ALA A 26 27.34 -16.81 -3.73
CA ALA A 26 26.42 -15.94 -4.45
C ALA A 26 25.61 -16.91 -5.34
N PHE A 27 25.08 -17.99 -4.75
CA PHE A 27 24.47 -19.11 -5.49
C PHE A 27 23.27 -19.65 -4.72
N PHE A 28 22.24 -20.07 -5.45
CA PHE A 28 21.16 -20.84 -4.86
C PHE A 28 21.69 -22.20 -4.41
N GLY A 29 21.11 -22.76 -3.35
CA GLY A 29 21.34 -24.16 -2.99
C GLY A 29 20.06 -24.96 -2.91
N ARG A 30 20.14 -26.19 -2.42
CA ARG A 30 18.97 -27.00 -2.08
C ARG A 30 18.84 -27.12 -0.58
N LEU A 31 17.61 -26.97 -0.11
CA LEU A 31 17.23 -27.36 1.25
C LEU A 31 17.10 -28.88 1.36
N LEU A 32 16.60 -29.54 0.30
CA LEU A 32 16.27 -30.96 0.32
C LEU A 32 16.94 -31.72 -0.84
N PRO A 33 17.08 -33.05 -0.73
CA PRO A 33 17.52 -33.86 -1.85
C PRO A 33 16.67 -33.61 -3.10
N ARG A 34 17.32 -33.67 -4.27
CA ARG A 34 16.65 -33.48 -5.56
C ARG A 34 15.47 -34.45 -5.71
N GLY A 35 14.32 -33.92 -6.12
CA GLY A 35 13.14 -34.70 -6.44
C GLY A 35 13.31 -35.53 -7.72
N LYS A 36 12.23 -36.22 -8.11
CA LYS A 36 12.20 -37.02 -9.33
C LYS A 36 12.49 -36.16 -10.57
N VAL A 37 13.49 -36.55 -11.35
CA VAL A 37 13.76 -35.92 -12.65
C VAL A 37 12.73 -36.43 -13.64
N VAL A 38 11.97 -35.50 -14.21
CA VAL A 38 10.95 -35.79 -15.24
C VAL A 38 11.21 -34.95 -16.47
N SER A 39 10.88 -35.49 -17.64
CA SER A 39 10.97 -34.72 -18.88
C SER A 39 9.75 -33.80 -19.02
N ARG A 40 9.95 -32.66 -19.66
CA ARG A 40 8.86 -31.71 -19.96
C ARG A 40 7.70 -32.38 -20.69
N ASN A 41 7.98 -33.29 -21.63
CA ASN A 41 6.94 -33.93 -22.45
C ASN A 41 6.02 -34.85 -21.62
N GLU A 42 6.53 -35.44 -20.55
CA GLU A 42 5.75 -36.33 -19.68
C GLU A 42 4.76 -35.57 -18.79
N VAL A 43 5.11 -34.35 -18.36
CA VAL A 43 4.36 -33.62 -17.32
C VAL A 43 3.70 -32.33 -17.81
N ALA A 44 4.03 -31.81 -18.99
CA ALA A 44 3.52 -30.52 -19.46
C ALA A 44 1.99 -30.47 -19.50
N GLU A 45 1.32 -31.47 -20.05
CA GLU A 45 -0.15 -31.45 -20.16
C GLU A 45 -0.87 -31.58 -18.80
N PRO A 46 -0.49 -32.51 -17.90
CA PRO A 46 -1.00 -32.52 -16.53
C PRO A 46 -0.76 -31.19 -15.79
N LEU A 47 0.45 -30.63 -15.86
CA LEU A 47 0.76 -29.35 -15.20
C LEU A 47 -0.03 -28.18 -15.80
N ARG A 48 -0.33 -28.20 -17.11
CA ARG A 48 -1.18 -27.20 -17.76
C ARG A 48 -2.63 -27.30 -17.29
N LYS A 49 -3.17 -28.52 -17.17
CA LYS A 49 -4.51 -28.74 -16.60
C LYS A 49 -4.59 -28.24 -15.17
N LEU A 50 -3.58 -28.54 -14.35
CA LEU A 50 -3.48 -28.04 -12.99
C LEU A 50 -3.43 -26.51 -12.96
N ALA A 51 -2.54 -25.91 -13.75
CA ALA A 51 -2.43 -24.45 -13.89
C ALA A 51 -3.79 -23.82 -14.22
N ASN A 52 -4.45 -24.26 -15.28
CA ASN A 52 -5.73 -23.68 -15.72
C ASN A 52 -6.82 -23.77 -14.64
N SER A 53 -6.79 -24.79 -13.77
CA SER A 53 -7.72 -24.93 -12.65
C SER A 53 -7.48 -23.97 -11.48
N MET A 54 -6.36 -23.22 -11.49
CA MET A 54 -6.03 -22.19 -10.50
C MET A 54 -6.62 -20.81 -10.83
N ASN A 55 -7.31 -20.66 -11.97
CA ASN A 55 -7.85 -19.37 -12.38
C ASN A 55 -9.08 -18.99 -11.54
N GLU A 56 -9.08 -17.79 -10.95
CA GLU A 56 -10.27 -17.26 -10.31
C GLU A 56 -11.36 -16.96 -11.37
N GLY A 57 -12.51 -17.63 -11.25
CA GLY A 57 -13.62 -17.55 -12.20
C GLY A 57 -14.87 -16.97 -11.55
N GLN A 58 -15.90 -16.65 -12.34
CA GLN A 58 -17.20 -16.24 -11.77
C GLN A 58 -17.84 -17.33 -10.89
N GLU A 59 -17.56 -18.59 -11.20
CA GLU A 59 -18.02 -19.76 -10.41
C GLU A 59 -17.12 -20.08 -9.21
N SER A 60 -15.94 -19.46 -9.11
CA SER A 60 -14.98 -19.64 -8.02
C SER A 60 -14.17 -18.36 -7.82
N PRO A 61 -14.79 -17.28 -7.32
CA PRO A 61 -14.09 -16.02 -7.09
C PRO A 61 -13.09 -16.20 -5.95
N ALA A 62 -11.86 -15.71 -6.09
CA ALA A 62 -10.96 -15.65 -4.95
C ALA A 62 -11.57 -14.69 -3.93
N GLY A 63 -11.69 -15.17 -2.69
CA GLY A 63 -12.13 -14.34 -1.58
C GLY A 63 -11.03 -13.36 -1.17
N ASP A 64 -11.40 -12.39 -0.36
CA ASP A 64 -10.43 -11.51 0.29
C ASP A 64 -9.96 -12.14 1.62
N SER A 65 -8.69 -11.92 1.95
CA SER A 65 -8.10 -12.32 3.23
C SER A 65 -8.31 -11.25 4.30
N GLY A 66 -7.86 -11.52 5.53
CA GLY A 66 -7.75 -10.48 6.57
C GLY A 66 -6.55 -9.54 6.38
N ILE A 67 -5.64 -9.86 5.46
CA ILE A 67 -4.34 -9.22 5.31
C ILE A 67 -4.50 -7.94 4.47
N PRO A 68 -4.00 -6.77 4.93
CA PRO A 68 -3.93 -5.58 4.09
C PRO A 68 -3.09 -5.82 2.83
N ASP A 69 -3.54 -5.30 1.69
CA ASP A 69 -2.97 -5.62 0.38
C ASP A 69 -1.52 -5.15 0.21
N GLY A 70 -1.08 -4.16 1.00
CA GLY A 70 0.31 -3.72 1.03
C GLY A 70 1.30 -4.84 1.40
N TYR A 71 0.89 -5.86 2.14
CA TYR A 71 1.77 -6.99 2.47
C TYR A 71 2.00 -7.94 1.29
N ALA A 72 1.11 -8.00 0.29
CA ALA A 72 1.38 -8.73 -0.94
C ALA A 72 2.53 -8.07 -1.71
N ILE A 73 2.52 -6.73 -1.77
CA ILE A 73 3.56 -5.93 -2.42
C ILE A 73 4.86 -5.98 -1.62
N LEU A 74 4.80 -5.93 -0.29
CA LEU A 74 5.98 -6.10 0.56
C LEU A 74 6.64 -7.47 0.35
N GLY A 75 5.86 -8.53 0.16
CA GLY A 75 6.41 -9.85 -0.16
C GLY A 75 7.22 -9.85 -1.46
N GLN A 76 6.74 -9.15 -2.49
CA GLN A 76 7.51 -8.95 -3.73
C GLN A 76 8.80 -8.14 -3.49
N PHE A 77 8.72 -7.08 -2.70
CA PHE A 77 9.89 -6.27 -2.34
C PHE A 77 10.96 -7.08 -1.61
N ILE A 78 10.56 -7.92 -0.65
CA ILE A 78 11.47 -8.83 0.07
C ILE A 78 12.10 -9.85 -0.89
N ASP A 79 11.34 -10.42 -1.83
CA ASP A 79 11.87 -11.35 -2.84
C ASP A 79 12.95 -10.69 -3.70
N HIS A 80 12.74 -9.43 -4.08
CA HIS A 80 13.67 -8.63 -4.87
C HIS A 80 14.92 -8.23 -4.09
N ASP A 81 14.81 -8.09 -2.77
CA ASP A 81 15.92 -7.79 -1.88
C ASP A 81 16.88 -8.98 -1.74
N ILE A 82 16.35 -10.19 -1.54
CA ILE A 82 17.18 -11.35 -1.15
C ILE A 82 17.44 -12.32 -2.31
N THR A 83 16.73 -12.20 -3.43
CA THR A 83 16.88 -13.12 -4.58
C THR A 83 16.93 -12.41 -5.93
N PHE A 84 17.86 -12.84 -6.78
CA PHE A 84 17.83 -12.52 -8.22
C PHE A 84 18.56 -13.58 -9.05
N ASP A 85 17.81 -14.24 -9.93
CA ASP A 85 18.33 -15.21 -10.90
C ASP A 85 18.12 -14.71 -12.34
N THR A 86 19.21 -14.44 -13.04
CA THR A 86 19.21 -14.02 -14.46
C THR A 86 19.53 -15.16 -15.43
N THR A 87 19.84 -16.36 -14.91
CA THR A 87 20.44 -17.45 -15.69
C THR A 87 19.48 -18.62 -15.94
N SER A 88 18.43 -18.77 -15.13
CA SER A 88 17.47 -19.86 -15.29
C SER A 88 16.50 -19.67 -16.47
N SER A 89 16.28 -20.76 -17.20
CA SER A 89 15.40 -20.81 -18.36
C SER A 89 14.46 -22.01 -18.26
N LEU A 90 13.18 -21.83 -18.61
CA LEU A 90 12.19 -22.91 -18.67
C LEU A 90 12.54 -24.02 -19.69
N LYS A 91 13.52 -23.77 -20.57
CA LYS A 91 13.99 -24.73 -21.57
C LYS A 91 15.17 -25.58 -21.08
N LYS A 92 15.73 -25.29 -19.89
CA LYS A 92 16.85 -26.04 -19.29
C LYS A 92 16.39 -26.81 -18.06
N VAL A 93 16.93 -28.02 -17.90
CA VAL A 93 16.94 -28.75 -16.63
C VAL A 93 18.28 -28.46 -15.96
N PHE A 94 18.27 -27.93 -14.74
CA PHE A 94 19.51 -27.68 -14.01
C PHE A 94 19.89 -28.93 -13.23
N SER A 95 20.95 -29.60 -13.66
CA SER A 95 21.52 -30.76 -12.96
C SER A 95 22.27 -30.38 -11.68
N LYS A 96 22.74 -29.13 -11.60
CA LYS A 96 23.42 -28.53 -10.43
C LYS A 96 22.86 -27.12 -10.24
N VAL A 97 22.00 -26.94 -9.24
CA VAL A 97 21.38 -25.63 -8.95
C VAL A 97 22.34 -24.74 -8.15
N GLU A 98 23.34 -25.35 -7.52
CA GLU A 98 24.45 -24.74 -6.80
C GLU A 98 25.37 -23.91 -7.71
N LEU A 99 25.12 -23.94 -9.02
CA LEU A 99 25.80 -23.12 -10.03
C LEU A 99 24.93 -21.96 -10.54
N ILE A 100 23.68 -21.83 -10.07
CA ILE A 100 22.80 -20.71 -10.41
C ILE A 100 23.20 -19.54 -9.51
N PRO A 101 23.78 -18.45 -10.05
CA PRO A 101 24.17 -17.34 -9.22
C PRO A 101 22.94 -16.60 -8.67
N ASN A 102 22.97 -16.24 -7.40
CA ASN A 102 22.12 -15.21 -6.83
C ASN A 102 22.89 -13.89 -6.93
N ILE A 103 22.39 -12.95 -7.73
CA ILE A 103 23.06 -11.67 -7.95
C ILE A 103 22.83 -10.69 -6.77
N ARG A 104 21.81 -10.95 -5.94
CA ARG A 104 21.62 -10.22 -4.69
C ARG A 104 22.48 -10.78 -3.57
N THR A 105 22.73 -9.94 -2.57
CA THR A 105 23.15 -10.40 -1.26
C THR A 105 21.98 -11.20 -0.64
N PRO A 106 22.20 -12.44 -0.18
CA PRO A 106 21.13 -13.24 0.42
C PRO A 106 20.84 -12.81 1.88
N LEU A 107 20.73 -11.50 2.12
CA LEU A 107 20.55 -10.85 3.41
C LEU A 107 19.42 -9.81 3.32
N LEU A 108 18.77 -9.52 4.45
CA LEU A 108 17.77 -8.44 4.55
C LEU A 108 18.46 -7.11 4.85
N ASP A 109 19.36 -6.70 3.94
CA ASP A 109 20.22 -5.54 4.09
C ASP A 109 19.84 -4.37 3.16
N LEU A 110 18.72 -4.47 2.44
CA LEU A 110 18.27 -3.41 1.54
C LEU A 110 19.32 -3.02 0.49
N ASP A 111 20.16 -3.96 0.06
CA ASP A 111 21.09 -3.75 -1.06
C ASP A 111 20.33 -3.40 -2.37
N SER A 112 19.05 -3.78 -2.46
CA SER A 112 18.08 -3.35 -3.49
C SER A 112 17.72 -1.86 -3.43
N LEU A 113 17.96 -1.20 -2.29
CA LEU A 113 17.71 0.22 -2.03
C LEU A 113 19.00 1.03 -2.09
N TYR A 114 20.04 0.60 -1.36
CA TYR A 114 21.27 1.36 -1.16
C TYR A 114 22.31 1.14 -2.27
N GLY A 115 22.20 0.06 -3.06
CA GLY A 115 23.29 -0.38 -3.92
C GLY A 115 24.58 -0.51 -3.11
N ASP A 116 25.70 -0.05 -3.67
CA ASP A 116 27.00 -0.01 -3.00
C ASP A 116 27.24 1.28 -2.18
N GLY A 117 26.19 2.01 -1.81
CA GLY A 117 26.27 3.22 -0.98
C GLY A 117 26.67 4.51 -1.74
N PRO A 118 26.74 5.68 -1.07
CA PRO A 118 26.93 6.97 -1.71
C PRO A 118 28.31 7.19 -2.34
N GLU A 119 29.35 6.48 -1.88
CA GLU A 119 30.68 6.58 -2.47
C GLU A 119 30.78 5.87 -3.84
N ALA A 120 30.21 4.67 -3.96
CA ALA A 120 30.29 3.84 -5.17
C ALA A 120 29.09 4.05 -6.12
N SER A 121 27.89 4.22 -5.56
CA SER A 121 26.64 4.44 -6.28
C SER A 121 26.12 5.88 -6.12
N SER A 122 27.02 6.86 -6.17
CA SER A 122 26.72 8.30 -5.98
C SER A 122 25.58 8.86 -6.85
N TYR A 123 25.25 8.22 -7.98
CA TYR A 123 24.16 8.60 -8.87
C TYR A 123 22.76 8.34 -8.28
N LEU A 124 22.65 7.58 -7.19
CA LEU A 124 21.40 7.31 -6.46
C LEU A 124 21.08 8.40 -5.42
N TYR A 125 22.06 9.24 -5.08
CA TYR A 125 22.00 10.16 -3.96
C TYR A 125 21.99 11.61 -4.41
N ASP A 126 21.35 12.45 -3.62
CA ASP A 126 21.29 13.88 -3.83
C ASP A 126 22.65 14.52 -3.51
N ARG A 127 23.09 15.41 -4.39
CA ARG A 127 24.38 16.10 -4.31
C ARG A 127 24.24 17.58 -3.99
N ARG A 128 23.02 18.06 -3.77
CA ARG A 128 22.78 19.43 -3.33
C ARG A 128 23.29 19.64 -1.91
N ASP A 129 23.78 20.85 -1.62
CA ASP A 129 24.23 21.21 -0.28
C ASP A 129 23.09 21.05 0.73
N GLY A 130 23.34 20.34 1.83
CA GLY A 130 22.34 20.02 2.85
C GLY A 130 21.49 18.78 2.55
N HIS A 131 21.83 18.03 1.49
CA HIS A 131 21.14 16.78 1.11
C HIS A 131 22.11 15.60 0.96
N GLN A 132 23.36 15.73 1.42
CA GLN A 132 24.34 14.65 1.37
C GLN A 132 23.78 13.38 2.04
N GLY A 133 23.96 12.21 1.40
CA GLY A 133 23.45 10.94 1.91
C GLY A 133 21.95 10.69 1.67
N LYS A 134 21.12 11.72 1.40
CA LYS A 134 19.71 11.53 1.03
C LYS A 134 19.61 10.92 -0.37
N PHE A 135 18.67 10.01 -0.58
CA PHE A 135 18.33 9.50 -1.89
C PHE A 135 17.75 10.58 -2.79
N LEU A 136 18.14 10.55 -4.06
CA LEU A 136 17.50 11.32 -5.11
C LEU A 136 16.08 10.77 -5.34
N ILE A 137 15.08 11.64 -5.25
CA ILE A 137 13.67 11.27 -5.49
C ILE A 137 13.02 12.22 -6.50
N GLY A 138 11.98 11.74 -7.16
CA GLY A 138 11.17 12.52 -8.07
C GLY A 138 11.83 12.85 -9.40
N ASN A 139 11.05 13.47 -10.26
CA ASN A 139 11.50 14.07 -11.52
C ASN A 139 10.66 15.32 -11.82
N SER A 140 10.98 16.02 -12.92
CA SER A 140 10.27 17.26 -13.28
C SER A 140 8.77 17.08 -13.54
N ALA A 141 8.34 15.88 -13.96
CA ALA A 141 6.93 15.59 -14.21
C ALA A 141 6.19 15.25 -12.91
N ASN A 142 6.81 14.47 -12.02
CA ASN A 142 6.24 14.05 -10.75
C ASN A 142 7.30 14.00 -9.63
N PRO A 143 7.21 14.85 -8.58
CA PRO A 143 8.11 14.77 -7.43
C PRO A 143 7.90 13.52 -6.57
N MET A 144 6.74 12.86 -6.69
CA MET A 144 6.38 11.63 -5.97
C MET A 144 6.51 10.39 -6.87
N ASP A 145 7.59 10.32 -7.63
CA ASP A 145 7.98 9.16 -8.44
C ASP A 145 9.45 8.83 -8.16
N LEU A 146 9.91 7.68 -8.65
CA LEU A 146 11.33 7.36 -8.65
C LEU A 146 12.12 8.37 -9.50
N PRO A 147 13.41 8.61 -9.18
CA PRO A 147 14.29 9.33 -10.08
C PRO A 147 14.35 8.57 -11.41
N ARG A 148 14.23 9.30 -12.53
CA ARG A 148 14.22 8.70 -13.87
C ARG A 148 15.24 9.39 -14.77
N ASN A 149 15.85 8.61 -15.66
CA ASN A 149 16.72 9.17 -16.69
C ASN A 149 15.89 9.86 -17.80
N SER A 150 16.54 10.45 -18.79
CA SER A 150 15.87 11.15 -19.90
C SER A 150 14.99 10.26 -20.78
N GLN A 151 15.06 8.94 -20.63
CA GLN A 151 14.24 7.96 -21.34
C GLN A 151 13.09 7.40 -20.47
N GLY A 152 12.92 7.89 -19.24
CA GLY A 152 11.86 7.46 -18.32
C GLY A 152 12.18 6.18 -17.53
N ILE A 153 13.41 5.67 -17.62
CA ILE A 153 13.85 4.48 -16.88
C ILE A 153 14.18 4.88 -15.44
N ALA A 154 13.67 4.15 -14.45
CA ALA A 154 14.00 4.37 -13.05
C ALA A 154 15.50 4.20 -12.78
N ILE A 155 16.06 5.10 -11.98
CA ILE A 155 17.46 5.09 -11.53
C ILE A 155 17.47 4.51 -10.12
N ILE A 156 17.45 3.18 -10.03
CA ILE A 156 17.43 2.40 -8.78
C ILE A 156 18.35 1.18 -8.90
N PRO A 157 18.86 0.61 -7.79
CA PRO A 157 19.73 -0.58 -7.86
C PRO A 157 19.03 -1.82 -8.41
N GLU A 158 17.80 -2.08 -7.97
CA GLU A 158 17.02 -3.25 -8.35
C GLU A 158 15.91 -2.88 -9.34
N SER A 159 16.20 -3.05 -10.63
CA SER A 159 15.27 -2.66 -11.71
C SER A 159 13.89 -3.33 -11.63
N ARG A 160 13.76 -4.52 -11.03
CA ARG A 160 12.45 -5.18 -10.88
C ARG A 160 11.51 -4.41 -9.95
N ASN A 161 12.03 -3.54 -9.10
CA ASN A 161 11.22 -2.60 -8.33
C ASN A 161 10.60 -1.46 -9.18
N ASP A 162 10.70 -1.50 -10.52
CA ASP A 162 9.95 -0.66 -11.47
C ASP A 162 9.01 -1.50 -12.39
N GLU A 163 8.80 -2.80 -12.09
CA GLU A 163 7.96 -3.71 -12.91
C GLU A 163 6.49 -3.27 -12.98
N ASN A 164 6.00 -2.58 -11.95
CA ASN A 164 4.70 -1.94 -11.94
C ASN A 164 4.72 -0.69 -11.04
N GLY A 165 3.76 0.22 -11.23
CA GLY A 165 3.71 1.46 -10.48
C GLY A 165 3.54 1.29 -8.96
N ILE A 166 2.95 0.19 -8.45
CA ILE A 166 2.81 -0.02 -7.01
C ILE A 166 4.16 -0.38 -6.36
N ILE A 167 4.92 -1.33 -6.95
CA ILE A 167 6.24 -1.67 -6.43
C ILE A 167 7.22 -0.48 -6.56
N SER A 168 7.09 0.32 -7.63
CA SER A 168 7.86 1.57 -7.82
C SER A 168 7.64 2.55 -6.68
N GLN A 169 6.39 2.73 -6.28
CA GLN A 169 6.04 3.61 -5.17
C GLN A 169 6.47 3.02 -3.82
N LEU A 170 6.52 1.69 -3.66
CA LEU A 170 7.01 1.07 -2.42
C LEU A 170 8.54 1.25 -2.28
N GLN A 171 9.29 1.10 -3.37
CA GLN A 171 10.71 1.49 -3.42
C GLN A 171 10.87 2.95 -3.01
N LEU A 172 10.08 3.86 -3.59
CA LEU A 172 10.10 5.28 -3.24
C LEU A 172 9.77 5.51 -1.76
N LEU A 173 8.82 4.76 -1.18
CA LEU A 173 8.47 4.88 0.24
C LEU A 173 9.67 4.53 1.15
N PHE A 174 10.43 3.48 0.84
CA PHE A 174 11.65 3.16 1.59
C PHE A 174 12.77 4.19 1.38
N MET A 175 12.90 4.77 0.17
CA MET A 175 13.84 5.89 -0.07
C MET A 175 13.46 7.11 0.77
N ARG A 176 12.18 7.48 0.80
CA ARG A 176 11.64 8.56 1.65
C ARG A 176 11.83 8.26 3.13
N PHE A 177 11.63 7.01 3.55
CA PHE A 177 11.90 6.57 4.92
C PHE A 177 13.35 6.79 5.33
N HIS A 178 14.31 6.40 4.48
CA HIS A 178 15.72 6.69 4.74
C HIS A 178 15.99 8.19 4.84
N ASN A 179 15.48 8.99 3.89
CA ASN A 179 15.70 10.45 3.90
C ASN A 179 15.15 11.09 5.19
N ALA A 180 13.97 10.67 5.63
CA ALA A 180 13.33 11.14 6.86
C ALA A 180 14.09 10.69 8.13
N VAL A 181 14.64 9.47 8.14
CA VAL A 181 15.48 8.99 9.26
C VAL A 181 16.80 9.75 9.29
N LEU A 182 17.46 9.95 8.15
CA LEU A 182 18.71 10.70 8.06
C LEU A 182 18.52 12.13 8.55
N GLU A 183 17.45 12.80 8.12
CA GLU A 183 17.12 14.14 8.60
C GLU A 183 16.89 14.18 10.12
N GLY A 184 16.20 13.18 10.68
CA GLY A 184 16.04 13.07 12.13
C GLY A 184 17.37 12.81 12.88
N VAL A 185 18.32 12.09 12.27
CA VAL A 185 19.67 11.90 12.82
C VAL A 185 20.48 13.20 12.76
N GLU A 186 20.46 13.90 11.62
CA GLU A 186 21.13 15.19 11.41
C GLU A 186 20.60 16.28 12.37
N ASN A 187 19.30 16.26 12.66
CA ASN A 187 18.65 17.18 13.59
C ASN A 187 18.72 16.75 15.06
N GLU A 188 19.40 15.63 15.37
CA GLU A 188 19.51 15.04 16.72
C GLU A 188 18.17 14.59 17.35
N ASP A 189 17.10 14.50 16.57
CA ASP A 189 15.80 13.94 16.97
C ASP A 189 15.86 12.41 17.15
N ILE A 190 16.71 11.75 16.36
CA ILE A 190 16.91 10.30 16.35
C ILE A 190 18.31 9.99 16.85
N GLU A 191 18.41 9.59 18.11
CA GLU A 191 19.67 9.15 18.68
C GLU A 191 19.98 7.68 18.35
N ILE A 192 21.17 7.43 17.83
CA ILE A 192 21.71 6.09 17.53
C ILE A 192 23.05 5.96 18.25
N PHE A 193 23.03 5.23 19.37
CA PHE A 193 24.16 5.14 20.31
C PHE A 193 25.31 4.23 19.85
N GLU A 194 25.07 3.37 18.85
CA GLU A 194 26.11 2.48 18.37
C GLU A 194 27.21 3.26 17.64
N PRO A 195 28.49 3.08 17.99
CA PRO A 195 29.58 3.77 17.33
C PRO A 195 29.64 3.39 15.85
N VAL A 196 30.02 4.37 15.04
CA VAL A 196 30.29 4.22 13.62
C VAL A 196 31.64 4.91 13.35
N GLU A 197 32.64 4.12 12.96
CA GLU A 197 33.91 4.64 12.48
C GLU A 197 33.85 4.78 10.95
N HIS A 198 33.18 5.84 10.47
CA HIS A 198 33.03 6.10 9.05
C HIS A 198 33.21 7.58 8.74
N LYS A 199 33.52 7.91 7.47
CA LYS A 199 33.67 9.31 7.02
C LYS A 199 32.35 10.09 7.03
N ASP A 200 31.25 9.37 6.88
CA ASP A 200 29.88 9.87 6.97
C ASP A 200 29.13 9.05 8.04
N PRO A 201 29.28 9.43 9.33
CA PRO A 201 28.70 8.67 10.43
C PRO A 201 27.18 8.82 10.52
N GLU A 202 26.60 9.93 10.09
CA GLU A 202 25.15 10.17 10.08
C GLU A 202 24.44 9.26 9.07
N PHE A 203 24.95 9.15 7.83
CA PHE A 203 24.41 8.25 6.82
C PHE A 203 24.40 6.79 7.30
N GLU A 204 25.53 6.31 7.82
CA GLU A 204 25.68 4.93 8.30
C GLU A 204 24.76 4.62 9.48
N LYS A 205 24.61 5.57 10.42
CA LYS A 205 23.64 5.46 11.50
C LYS A 205 22.21 5.33 10.94
N ALA A 206 21.83 6.21 10.01
CA ALA A 206 20.51 6.19 9.39
C ALA A 206 20.26 4.88 8.61
N GLN A 207 21.22 4.46 7.78
CA GLN A 207 21.14 3.21 7.02
C GLN A 207 20.96 2.01 7.96
N ARG A 208 21.77 1.91 9.02
CA ARG A 208 21.68 0.84 10.02
C ARG A 208 20.32 0.82 10.71
N ALA A 209 19.79 1.99 11.11
CA ALA A 209 18.45 2.07 11.69
C ALA A 209 17.38 1.59 10.70
N VAL A 210 17.40 2.08 9.46
CA VAL A 210 16.42 1.68 8.44
C VAL A 210 16.45 0.18 8.18
N ARG A 211 17.64 -0.41 7.99
CA ARG A 211 17.82 -1.87 7.80
C ARG A 211 17.20 -2.65 8.94
N ARG A 212 17.48 -2.31 10.19
CA ARG A 212 16.96 -3.06 11.35
C ARG A 212 15.46 -2.87 11.56
N HIS A 213 14.91 -1.71 11.24
CA HIS A 213 13.44 -1.53 11.23
C HIS A 213 12.78 -2.35 10.12
N TYR A 214 13.38 -2.45 8.94
CA TYR A 214 12.92 -3.33 7.87
C TYR A 214 12.99 -4.81 8.28
N GLN A 215 14.12 -5.26 8.85
CA GLN A 215 14.28 -6.62 9.39
C GLN A 215 13.23 -6.94 10.48
N TRP A 216 12.96 -5.97 11.36
CA TRP A 216 11.89 -6.09 12.35
C TRP A 216 10.52 -6.23 11.70
N ILE A 217 10.21 -5.45 10.67
CA ILE A 217 8.95 -5.58 9.90
C ILE A 217 8.85 -6.98 9.31
N VAL A 218 9.91 -7.49 8.68
CA VAL A 218 9.90 -8.84 8.08
C VAL A 218 9.59 -9.91 9.13
N HIS A 219 10.28 -9.89 10.27
CA HIS A 219 10.09 -10.89 11.32
C HIS A 219 8.79 -10.70 12.10
N LYS A 220 8.51 -9.49 12.60
CA LYS A 220 7.48 -9.24 13.62
C LYS A 220 6.14 -8.72 13.08
N ASP A 221 6.06 -8.39 11.78
CA ASP A 221 4.82 -7.90 11.16
C ASP A 221 4.43 -8.72 9.92
N PHE A 222 5.36 -8.98 8.99
CA PHE A 222 5.10 -9.73 7.78
C PHE A 222 4.88 -11.23 8.04
N LEU A 223 5.81 -11.92 8.70
CA LEU A 223 5.68 -13.37 8.97
C LEU A 223 4.39 -13.74 9.74
N PRO A 224 4.01 -13.06 10.85
CA PRO A 224 2.78 -13.41 11.60
C PRO A 224 1.48 -13.24 10.78
N ARG A 225 1.50 -12.39 9.75
CA ARG A 225 0.35 -12.20 8.85
C ARG A 225 0.18 -13.34 7.87
N LEU A 226 1.23 -14.10 7.57
CA LEU A 226 1.24 -15.08 6.49
C LEU A 226 1.39 -16.52 6.96
N VAL A 227 2.15 -16.74 8.02
CA VAL A 227 2.49 -18.09 8.52
C VAL A 227 1.51 -18.49 9.61
N ASP A 228 1.16 -19.78 9.63
CA ASP A 228 0.40 -20.40 10.70
C ASP A 228 1.10 -20.16 12.07
N PRO A 229 0.38 -19.77 13.13
CA PRO A 229 1.00 -19.39 14.39
C PRO A 229 1.89 -20.47 15.03
N ASP A 230 1.49 -21.74 14.97
CA ASP A 230 2.26 -22.83 15.55
C ASP A 230 3.53 -23.10 14.73
N THR A 231 3.40 -23.04 13.40
CA THR A 231 4.54 -23.14 12.47
C THR A 231 5.55 -22.01 12.68
N LEU A 232 5.08 -20.77 12.86
CA LEU A 232 5.93 -19.62 13.12
C LEU A 232 6.61 -19.73 14.50
N ALA A 233 5.87 -20.09 15.54
CA ALA A 233 6.40 -20.27 16.88
C ALA A 233 7.49 -21.34 16.92
N TYR A 234 7.29 -22.46 16.21
CA TYR A 234 8.32 -23.48 16.03
C TYR A 234 9.58 -22.91 15.37
N ALA A 235 9.43 -22.17 14.26
CA ALA A 235 10.56 -21.60 13.54
C ALA A 235 11.33 -20.55 14.37
N GLU A 236 10.61 -19.66 15.07
CA GLU A 236 11.21 -18.70 16.01
C GLU A 236 11.98 -19.42 17.12
N GLN A 237 11.38 -20.44 17.75
CA GLN A 237 12.03 -21.20 18.82
C GLN A 237 13.32 -21.86 18.33
N ASP A 238 13.27 -22.53 17.18
CA ASP A 238 14.38 -23.30 16.63
C ASP A 238 15.57 -22.40 16.24
N ILE A 239 15.29 -21.29 15.55
CA ILE A 239 16.31 -20.33 15.11
C ILE A 239 16.89 -19.54 16.29
N LEU A 240 16.05 -18.98 17.15
CA LEU A 240 16.52 -18.08 18.21
C LEU A 240 17.31 -18.83 19.30
N SER A 241 17.02 -20.12 19.49
CA SER A 241 17.75 -20.99 20.42
C SER A 241 19.02 -21.61 19.81
N GLY A 242 19.24 -21.44 18.49
CA GLY A 242 20.38 -22.05 17.78
C GLY A 242 20.22 -23.56 17.50
N ASN A 243 19.04 -24.14 17.76
CA ASN A 243 18.81 -25.57 17.56
C ASN A 243 18.97 -25.99 16.09
N TYR A 244 18.60 -25.09 15.17
CA TYR A 244 18.71 -25.29 13.72
C TYR A 244 20.13 -25.66 13.28
N GLU A 245 21.17 -25.24 14.00
CA GLU A 245 22.57 -25.56 13.66
C GLU A 245 22.86 -27.06 13.71
N SER A 246 22.17 -27.76 14.61
CA SER A 246 22.27 -29.22 14.78
C SER A 246 21.26 -30.01 13.93
N ASP A 247 20.28 -29.32 13.34
CA ASP A 247 19.29 -29.95 12.47
C ASP A 247 19.95 -30.42 11.16
N PRO A 248 19.74 -31.68 10.74
CA PRO A 248 20.41 -32.26 9.58
C PRO A 248 20.04 -31.59 8.25
N ILE A 249 18.89 -30.91 8.19
CA ILE A 249 18.37 -30.16 7.04
C ILE A 249 18.81 -28.70 7.16
N TRP A 250 18.47 -28.04 8.26
CA TRP A 250 18.63 -26.59 8.43
C TRP A 250 20.05 -26.15 8.77
N GLY A 251 20.83 -26.97 9.48
CA GLY A 251 22.22 -26.66 9.83
C GLY A 251 23.17 -26.62 8.63
N LYS A 252 22.75 -27.20 7.51
CA LYS A 252 23.46 -27.21 6.23
C LYS A 252 22.71 -26.45 5.12
N ALA A 253 21.59 -25.82 5.45
CA ALA A 253 20.79 -25.12 4.46
C ALA A 253 21.59 -23.94 3.87
N PRO A 254 21.51 -23.72 2.54
CA PRO A 254 22.03 -22.50 1.92
C PRO A 254 21.29 -21.28 2.48
N ALA A 255 21.84 -20.08 2.31
CA ALA A 255 21.15 -18.85 2.68
C ALA A 255 19.80 -18.72 1.96
N ILE A 256 19.78 -18.98 0.65
CA ILE A 256 18.56 -19.06 -0.16
C ILE A 256 18.52 -20.40 -0.90
N SER A 257 17.45 -21.16 -0.68
CA SER A 257 17.20 -22.44 -1.34
C SER A 257 16.30 -22.31 -2.56
N VAL A 258 16.41 -23.26 -3.51
CA VAL A 258 15.48 -23.35 -4.65
C VAL A 258 14.08 -23.78 -4.22
N GLU A 259 13.92 -24.45 -3.09
CA GLU A 259 12.63 -24.74 -2.46
C GLU A 259 11.95 -23.45 -1.98
N PHE A 260 12.72 -22.53 -1.40
CA PHE A 260 12.24 -21.19 -1.03
C PHE A 260 11.88 -20.36 -2.27
N ALA A 261 12.85 -20.08 -3.15
CA ALA A 261 12.68 -19.15 -4.27
C ALA A 261 11.85 -19.70 -5.45
N GLY A 262 11.91 -21.02 -5.64
CA GLY A 262 11.23 -21.73 -6.74
C GLY A 262 9.83 -22.20 -6.39
N ALA A 263 9.48 -22.29 -5.10
CA ALA A 263 8.17 -22.78 -4.65
C ALA A 263 7.59 -21.98 -3.49
N ALA A 264 8.13 -22.11 -2.28
CA ALA A 264 7.45 -21.66 -1.07
C ALA A 264 7.17 -20.15 -1.07
N PHE A 265 8.15 -19.30 -1.42
CA PHE A 265 8.01 -17.84 -1.43
C PHE A 265 7.21 -17.30 -2.63
N ARG A 266 6.82 -18.17 -3.58
CA ARG A 266 5.91 -17.84 -4.69
C ARG A 266 4.43 -17.85 -4.29
N PHE A 267 4.14 -17.95 -3.00
CA PHE A 267 2.78 -17.83 -2.46
C PHE A 267 2.14 -16.47 -2.79
N GLY A 268 2.97 -15.42 -2.94
CA GLY A 268 2.50 -14.05 -3.19
C GLY A 268 1.61 -13.91 -4.42
N HIS A 269 1.77 -14.75 -5.44
CA HIS A 269 0.89 -14.75 -6.63
C HIS A 269 -0.58 -15.04 -6.31
N SER A 270 -0.87 -15.72 -5.20
CA SER A 270 -2.23 -15.97 -4.71
C SER A 270 -2.85 -14.72 -4.05
N LEU A 271 -2.04 -13.83 -3.51
CA LEU A 271 -2.48 -12.65 -2.75
C LEU A 271 -2.82 -11.45 -3.65
N VAL A 272 -2.30 -11.43 -4.88
CA VAL A 272 -2.43 -10.31 -5.82
C VAL A 272 -3.85 -10.19 -6.37
N ARG A 273 -4.29 -8.95 -6.58
CA ARG A 273 -5.59 -8.58 -7.16
C ARG A 273 -5.41 -8.10 -8.60
N SER A 274 -6.48 -8.13 -9.39
CA SER A 274 -6.49 -7.52 -10.73
C SER A 274 -6.59 -5.99 -10.68
N ARG A 275 -7.25 -5.45 -9.64
CA ARG A 275 -7.57 -4.02 -9.53
C ARG A 275 -7.33 -3.49 -8.12
N TYR A 276 -6.85 -2.26 -8.07
CA TYR A 276 -6.40 -1.58 -6.85
C TYR A 276 -7.06 -0.22 -6.68
N HIS A 277 -7.32 0.15 -5.42
CA HIS A 277 -7.57 1.52 -5.00
C HIS A 277 -6.22 2.16 -4.64
N LEU A 278 -5.74 3.07 -5.50
CA LEU A 278 -4.43 3.70 -5.32
C LEU A 278 -4.51 4.87 -4.34
N ASN A 279 -5.58 5.66 -4.44
CA ASN A 279 -5.89 6.79 -3.58
C ASN A 279 -7.39 7.13 -3.66
N ALA A 280 -7.83 8.16 -2.96
CA ALA A 280 -9.23 8.57 -2.88
C ALA A 280 -9.84 8.96 -4.24
N GLN A 281 -9.03 9.44 -5.19
CA GLN A 281 -9.46 9.90 -6.51
C GLN A 281 -9.30 8.82 -7.59
N ARG A 282 -8.45 7.81 -7.36
CA ARG A 282 -8.10 6.73 -8.29
C ARG A 282 -8.39 5.37 -7.69
N GLN A 283 -9.64 4.96 -7.87
CA GLN A 283 -10.16 3.68 -7.42
C GLN A 283 -10.33 2.71 -8.60
N ASN A 284 -10.20 1.40 -8.33
CA ASN A 284 -10.39 0.33 -9.33
C ASN A 284 -9.44 0.41 -10.54
N VAL A 285 -8.19 0.80 -10.31
CA VAL A 285 -7.15 0.86 -11.35
C VAL A 285 -6.66 -0.55 -11.65
N ASP A 286 -6.64 -0.91 -12.93
CA ASP A 286 -6.22 -2.23 -13.39
C ASP A 286 -4.69 -2.33 -13.41
N LEU A 287 -4.16 -3.39 -12.80
CA LEU A 287 -2.72 -3.62 -12.67
C LEU A 287 -2.05 -3.87 -14.03
N PHE A 288 -2.77 -4.44 -14.99
CA PHE A 288 -2.19 -4.93 -16.25
C PHE A 288 -2.67 -4.16 -17.49
N GLN A 289 -3.38 -3.03 -17.32
CA GLN A 289 -3.80 -2.20 -18.45
C GLN A 289 -2.75 -1.16 -18.89
N PRO A 290 -2.81 -0.72 -20.16
CA PRO A 290 -1.83 0.21 -20.73
C PRO A 290 -1.76 1.59 -20.01
N PRO A 291 -0.67 2.35 -20.23
CA PRO A 291 -0.26 3.51 -19.43
C PRO A 291 -1.27 4.65 -19.28
N ALA A 292 -2.25 4.79 -20.18
CA ALA A 292 -3.23 5.87 -20.13
C ALA A 292 -4.29 5.69 -19.02
N SER A 293 -4.48 4.47 -18.50
CA SER A 293 -5.50 4.15 -17.49
C SER A 293 -5.07 3.14 -16.42
N GLY A 294 -3.93 2.47 -16.58
CA GLY A 294 -3.38 1.48 -15.64
C GLY A 294 -2.12 1.95 -14.90
N LEU A 295 -1.43 0.98 -14.29
CA LEU A 295 -0.11 1.15 -13.68
C LEU A 295 0.96 0.72 -14.69
N PRO A 296 1.73 1.63 -15.28
CA PRO A 296 2.65 1.25 -16.33
C PRO A 296 3.85 0.47 -15.76
N SER A 297 4.29 -0.55 -16.50
CA SER A 297 5.55 -1.26 -16.24
C SER A 297 6.74 -0.47 -16.79
N PHE A 298 7.79 -0.32 -15.99
CA PHE A 298 9.05 0.33 -16.36
C PHE A 298 8.86 1.73 -16.95
N ASN A 299 7.95 2.52 -16.39
CA ASN A 299 7.59 3.84 -16.89
C ASN A 299 7.17 4.79 -15.78
N HIS A 300 7.08 6.08 -16.09
CA HIS A 300 6.65 7.13 -15.18
C HIS A 300 5.35 6.78 -14.45
N VAL A 301 5.30 7.08 -13.15
CA VAL A 301 4.05 7.05 -12.38
C VAL A 301 3.39 8.41 -12.51
N PRO A 302 2.22 8.54 -13.18
CA PRO A 302 1.50 9.80 -13.27
C PRO A 302 1.11 10.33 -11.88
N LYS A 303 1.03 11.65 -11.71
CA LYS A 303 0.71 12.29 -10.41
C LYS A 303 -0.60 11.79 -9.81
N GLU A 304 -1.61 11.56 -10.66
CA GLU A 304 -2.89 11.03 -10.25
C GLU A 304 -2.78 9.62 -9.66
N ASN A 305 -1.82 8.80 -10.10
CA ASN A 305 -1.63 7.42 -9.68
C ASN A 305 -0.66 7.27 -8.49
N VAL A 306 -0.17 8.38 -7.91
CA VAL A 306 0.63 8.35 -6.67
C VAL A 306 -0.16 7.66 -5.58
N ILE A 307 0.50 6.73 -4.88
CA ILE A 307 -0.17 5.86 -3.92
C ILE A 307 -0.36 6.57 -2.58
N ASP A 308 -1.60 6.54 -2.10
CA ASP A 308 -1.92 6.79 -0.70
C ASP A 308 -1.84 5.46 0.05
N TRP A 309 -0.74 5.27 0.78
CA TRP A 309 -0.45 4.03 1.50
C TRP A 309 -1.48 3.67 2.57
N ARG A 310 -2.36 4.60 2.98
CA ARG A 310 -3.49 4.31 3.88
C ARG A 310 -4.52 3.36 3.25
N PHE A 311 -4.56 3.26 1.91
CA PHE A 311 -5.38 2.27 1.21
C PHE A 311 -4.76 0.87 1.19
N PHE A 312 -3.49 0.72 1.59
CA PHE A 312 -2.74 -0.54 1.53
C PHE A 312 -2.32 -1.07 2.91
N PHE A 313 -2.15 -0.17 3.89
CA PHE A 313 -1.75 -0.50 5.26
C PHE A 313 -2.70 0.14 6.28
N GLU A 314 -2.76 -0.44 7.48
CA GLU A 314 -3.63 -0.02 8.59
C GLU A 314 -3.05 1.19 9.35
N VAL A 315 -2.84 2.30 8.63
CA VAL A 315 -2.13 3.51 9.12
C VAL A 315 -3.00 4.37 10.04
N SER A 316 -4.28 4.55 9.69
CA SER A 316 -5.25 5.31 10.48
C SER A 316 -6.63 4.65 10.45
N GLY A 317 -7.48 4.96 11.43
CA GLY A 317 -8.85 4.46 11.47
C GLY A 317 -9.79 5.09 10.43
N GLU A 318 -9.35 6.18 9.77
CA GLU A 318 -10.15 6.95 8.82
C GLU A 318 -10.29 6.27 7.45
N VAL A 319 -9.26 5.53 7.04
CA VAL A 319 -9.21 4.82 5.76
C VAL A 319 -9.03 3.34 6.06
N GLN A 320 -10.01 2.54 5.65
CA GLN A 320 -9.88 1.09 5.72
C GLN A 320 -9.06 0.60 4.52
N PRO A 321 -7.91 -0.07 4.73
CA PRO A 321 -7.11 -0.54 3.63
C PRO A 321 -7.82 -1.66 2.89
N GLN A 322 -7.61 -1.72 1.58
CA GLN A 322 -8.01 -2.86 0.78
C GLN A 322 -7.27 -4.12 1.24
N LYS A 323 -7.91 -5.27 1.04
CA LYS A 323 -7.41 -6.56 1.51
C LYS A 323 -6.78 -7.33 0.36
N ALA A 324 -5.69 -8.04 0.61
CA ALA A 324 -5.14 -9.00 -0.34
C ALA A 324 -6.15 -10.12 -0.61
N ARG A 325 -6.02 -10.80 -1.74
CA ARG A 325 -6.72 -12.07 -1.98
C ARG A 325 -6.32 -13.12 -0.94
N LYS A 326 -7.11 -14.18 -0.83
CA LYS A 326 -6.78 -15.33 0.02
C LYS A 326 -5.51 -16.01 -0.43
N LEU A 327 -4.84 -16.61 0.55
CA LEU A 327 -3.76 -17.54 0.32
C LEU A 327 -4.34 -18.94 0.12
N ASP A 328 -4.61 -19.28 -1.14
CA ASP A 328 -5.29 -20.51 -1.52
C ASP A 328 -4.85 -20.99 -2.91
N THR A 329 -5.58 -21.96 -3.48
CA THR A 329 -5.23 -22.54 -4.79
C THR A 329 -5.74 -21.72 -5.99
N LEU A 330 -6.17 -20.48 -5.79
CA LEU A 330 -6.68 -19.57 -6.83
C LEU A 330 -5.75 -18.35 -7.03
N MET A 331 -5.78 -17.78 -8.23
CA MET A 331 -5.03 -16.58 -8.59
C MET A 331 -5.81 -15.71 -9.57
N ALA A 332 -5.46 -14.43 -9.61
CA ALA A 332 -6.02 -13.46 -10.54
C ALA A 332 -5.91 -13.92 -12.01
N LYS A 333 -7.00 -13.73 -12.77
CA LYS A 333 -7.14 -14.21 -14.16
C LYS A 333 -6.04 -13.70 -15.10
N GLU A 334 -5.48 -12.52 -14.82
CA GLU A 334 -4.45 -11.87 -15.63
C GLU A 334 -3.14 -12.65 -15.63
N PHE A 335 -2.88 -13.45 -14.60
CA PHE A 335 -1.72 -14.33 -14.53
C PHE A 335 -1.81 -15.55 -15.45
N PHE A 336 -2.96 -15.81 -16.09
CA PHE A 336 -3.12 -16.91 -17.03
C PHE A 336 -2.90 -16.50 -18.48
N ALA A 337 -2.89 -15.20 -18.77
CA ALA A 337 -2.72 -14.65 -20.10
C ALA A 337 -1.91 -13.34 -20.08
N LEU A 338 -0.62 -13.45 -19.79
CA LEU A 338 0.27 -12.29 -19.70
C LEU A 338 0.48 -11.62 -21.09
N PRO A 339 0.25 -10.31 -21.21
CA PRO A 339 0.12 -9.63 -22.51
C PRO A 339 1.45 -9.37 -23.23
N PHE A 340 2.58 -9.55 -22.56
CA PHE A 340 3.92 -9.27 -23.09
C PHE A 340 4.60 -10.46 -23.78
N PHE A 341 3.96 -11.64 -23.80
CA PHE A 341 4.47 -12.81 -24.50
C PHE A 341 4.02 -12.88 -25.97
N GLY A 342 4.91 -13.33 -26.85
CA GLY A 342 4.64 -13.46 -28.28
C GLY A 342 3.72 -14.63 -28.65
N PRO A 343 3.35 -14.76 -29.94
CA PRO A 343 2.41 -15.79 -30.40
C PRO A 343 2.85 -17.23 -30.11
N VAL A 344 4.16 -17.50 -30.06
CA VAL A 344 4.72 -18.83 -29.78
C VAL A 344 4.40 -19.26 -28.35
N GLU A 345 4.73 -18.40 -27.38
CA GLU A 345 4.49 -18.66 -25.96
C GLU A 345 3.00 -18.71 -25.66
N GLN A 346 2.18 -17.88 -26.31
CA GLN A 346 0.72 -17.94 -26.22
C GLN A 346 0.18 -19.29 -26.72
N ALA A 347 0.63 -19.75 -27.90
CA ALA A 347 0.20 -21.03 -28.47
C ALA A 347 0.62 -22.23 -27.60
N SER A 348 1.77 -22.16 -26.93
CA SER A 348 2.24 -23.20 -26.01
C SER A 348 1.71 -23.07 -24.58
N GLY A 349 0.85 -22.09 -24.29
CA GLY A 349 0.34 -21.74 -22.95
C GLY A 349 1.43 -21.28 -21.95
N GLU A 350 2.61 -20.93 -22.45
CA GLU A 350 3.73 -20.40 -21.65
C GLU A 350 3.56 -18.93 -21.27
N ASN A 351 2.49 -18.28 -21.74
CA ASN A 351 2.02 -16.98 -21.28
C ASN A 351 1.26 -17.06 -19.94
N SER A 352 1.00 -18.27 -19.41
CA SER A 352 0.44 -18.47 -18.07
C SER A 352 1.56 -18.52 -17.02
N LEU A 353 1.58 -17.56 -16.09
CA LEU A 353 2.50 -17.53 -14.95
C LEU A 353 2.38 -18.81 -14.10
N ALA A 354 1.15 -19.29 -13.90
CA ALA A 354 0.87 -20.51 -13.16
C ALA A 354 1.57 -21.72 -13.78
N PHE A 355 1.41 -21.90 -15.09
CA PHE A 355 2.05 -22.99 -15.81
C PHE A 355 3.58 -22.87 -15.77
N ARG A 356 4.13 -21.67 -15.93
CA ARG A 356 5.58 -21.42 -15.83
C ARG A 356 6.13 -21.78 -14.46
N ASN A 357 5.43 -21.43 -13.36
CA ASN A 357 5.85 -21.76 -12.00
C ASN A 357 5.87 -23.26 -11.76
N LEU A 358 4.80 -23.96 -12.13
CA LEU A 358 4.73 -25.43 -12.04
C LEU A 358 5.86 -26.09 -12.85
N LEU A 359 6.05 -25.65 -14.09
CA LEU A 359 7.09 -26.21 -14.96
C LEU A 359 8.49 -25.95 -14.39
N ARG A 360 8.74 -24.74 -13.87
CA ARG A 360 10.02 -24.37 -13.26
C ARG A 360 10.33 -25.25 -12.05
N GLY A 361 9.38 -25.40 -11.12
CA GLY A 361 9.57 -26.23 -9.93
C GLY A 361 9.79 -27.70 -10.28
N THR A 362 8.91 -28.28 -11.09
CA THR A 362 8.92 -29.72 -11.40
C THR A 362 10.04 -30.12 -12.36
N VAL A 363 10.27 -29.36 -13.43
CA VAL A 363 11.20 -29.75 -14.49
C VAL A 363 12.55 -29.05 -14.34
N THR A 364 12.56 -27.72 -14.31
CA THR A 364 13.81 -26.92 -14.32
C THR A 364 14.62 -27.14 -13.04
N LEU A 365 13.96 -27.14 -11.88
CA LEU A 365 14.59 -27.26 -10.56
C LEU A 365 14.49 -28.67 -9.97
N SER A 366 13.65 -29.55 -10.53
CA SER A 366 13.40 -30.90 -10.00
C SER A 366 13.14 -30.89 -8.48
N LEU A 367 12.25 -30.00 -8.03
CA LEU A 367 11.87 -29.92 -6.62
C LEU A 367 11.14 -31.21 -6.19
N PRO A 368 11.31 -31.67 -4.94
CA PRO A 368 10.51 -32.76 -4.40
C PRO A 368 9.01 -32.41 -4.41
N ASN A 369 8.12 -33.42 -4.43
CA ASN A 369 6.69 -33.18 -4.23
C ASN A 369 6.39 -32.79 -2.78
N GLY A 370 5.29 -32.10 -2.56
CA GLY A 370 4.96 -31.54 -1.25
C GLY A 370 4.72 -32.59 -0.16
N GLU A 371 4.15 -33.73 -0.52
CA GLU A 371 3.94 -34.85 0.40
C GLU A 371 5.26 -35.40 0.95
N SER A 372 6.27 -35.54 0.09
CA SER A 372 7.62 -35.97 0.48
C SER A 372 8.31 -34.95 1.37
N VAL A 373 8.11 -33.64 1.10
CA VAL A 373 8.63 -32.57 1.95
C VAL A 373 7.98 -32.61 3.34
N ALA A 374 6.65 -32.74 3.41
CA ALA A 374 5.92 -32.86 4.67
C ALA A 374 6.45 -34.03 5.51
N GLN A 375 6.59 -35.22 4.90
CA GLN A 375 7.17 -36.39 5.56
C GLN A 375 8.59 -36.14 6.06
N THR A 376 9.42 -35.48 5.26
CA THR A 376 10.80 -35.14 5.63
C THR A 376 10.86 -34.18 6.80
N PHE A 377 9.92 -33.25 6.89
CA PHE A 377 9.77 -32.32 8.02
C PHE A 377 9.08 -32.94 9.25
N GLY A 378 8.61 -34.20 9.16
CA GLY A 378 7.83 -34.84 10.21
C GLY A 378 6.41 -34.29 10.35
N ALA A 379 5.91 -33.58 9.33
CA ALA A 379 4.55 -33.05 9.28
C ALA A 379 3.61 -34.05 8.57
N PRO A 380 2.33 -34.16 8.99
CA PRO A 380 1.35 -34.96 8.27
C PRO A 380 1.07 -34.35 6.89
N PRO A 381 1.22 -35.09 5.79
CA PRO A 381 0.86 -34.58 4.47
C PRO A 381 -0.64 -34.25 4.38
N ILE A 382 -1.00 -33.15 3.70
CA ILE A 382 -2.40 -32.87 3.39
C ILE A 382 -2.93 -33.88 2.36
N PRO A 383 -4.26 -34.16 2.33
CA PRO A 383 -4.84 -35.02 1.31
C PRO A 383 -4.59 -34.53 -0.12
N LEU A 384 -4.45 -35.45 -1.07
CA LEU A 384 -4.23 -35.12 -2.49
C LEU A 384 -5.39 -34.27 -3.02
N HIS A 385 -5.08 -33.04 -3.42
CA HIS A 385 -6.08 -32.04 -3.81
C HIS A 385 -6.85 -32.45 -5.07
N GLN A 386 -8.16 -32.16 -5.13
CA GLN A 386 -9.02 -32.57 -6.26
C GLN A 386 -8.53 -32.04 -7.61
N LYS A 387 -8.02 -30.79 -7.65
CA LYS A 387 -7.40 -30.20 -8.86
C LYS A 387 -6.20 -31.02 -9.38
N VAL A 388 -5.40 -31.58 -8.47
CA VAL A 388 -4.24 -32.42 -8.80
C VAL A 388 -4.70 -33.76 -9.36
N GLN A 389 -5.70 -34.39 -8.72
CA GLN A 389 -6.34 -35.61 -9.22
C GLN A 389 -6.95 -35.43 -10.61
N ASN A 390 -7.72 -34.35 -10.81
CA ASN A 390 -8.37 -34.04 -12.09
C ASN A 390 -7.35 -33.74 -13.21
N ALA A 391 -6.17 -33.23 -12.86
CA ALA A 391 -5.07 -33.03 -13.78
C ALA A 391 -4.37 -34.36 -14.19
N GLY A 392 -4.66 -35.47 -13.51
CA GLY A 392 -4.04 -36.77 -13.73
C GLY A 392 -2.70 -36.95 -13.03
N LEU A 393 -2.43 -36.17 -11.98
CA LEU A 393 -1.22 -36.25 -11.17
C LEU A 393 -1.50 -37.07 -9.90
N SER A 394 -0.52 -37.88 -9.50
CA SER A 394 -0.57 -38.69 -8.27
C SER A 394 0.21 -38.07 -7.10
N GLU A 395 0.97 -37.01 -7.36
CA GLU A 395 1.82 -36.30 -6.40
C GLU A 395 1.64 -34.80 -6.63
N THR A 396 1.78 -33.99 -5.58
CA THR A 396 1.52 -32.55 -5.67
C THR A 396 2.82 -31.78 -5.89
N PRO A 397 2.96 -31.00 -6.98
CA PRO A 397 4.09 -30.09 -7.17
C PRO A 397 4.25 -29.13 -5.97
N LEU A 398 5.46 -28.97 -5.45
CA LEU A 398 5.72 -28.26 -4.18
C LEU A 398 5.05 -26.88 -4.07
N TRP A 399 5.14 -26.06 -5.13
CA TRP A 399 4.50 -24.74 -5.13
C TRP A 399 2.98 -24.83 -4.94
N PHE A 400 2.31 -25.73 -5.68
CA PHE A 400 0.88 -25.95 -5.52
C PHE A 400 0.56 -26.52 -4.14
N TYR A 401 1.41 -27.42 -3.62
CA TYR A 401 1.24 -27.97 -2.28
C TYR A 401 1.26 -26.87 -1.22
N CYS A 402 2.20 -25.91 -1.27
CA CYS A 402 2.24 -24.79 -0.31
C CYS A 402 0.96 -23.95 -0.34
N LEU A 403 0.35 -23.76 -1.51
CA LEU A 403 -0.92 -23.05 -1.66
C LEU A 403 -2.13 -23.86 -1.14
N ALA A 404 -2.19 -25.15 -1.48
CA ALA A 404 -3.23 -26.07 -1.00
C ALA A 404 -3.14 -26.30 0.51
N GLU A 405 -1.93 -26.35 1.05
CA GLU A 405 -1.67 -26.36 2.49
C GLU A 405 -2.17 -25.06 3.10
N ALA A 406 -1.86 -23.89 2.52
CA ALA A 406 -2.37 -22.65 3.06
C ALA A 406 -3.90 -22.57 3.11
N GLU A 407 -4.58 -23.08 2.07
CA GLU A 407 -6.03 -23.24 2.04
C GLU A 407 -6.53 -24.14 3.18
N HIS A 408 -5.84 -25.26 3.43
CA HIS A 408 -6.14 -26.21 4.52
C HIS A 408 -5.97 -25.58 5.92
N TYR A 409 -5.00 -24.69 6.09
CA TYR A 409 -4.69 -23.98 7.35
C TYR A 409 -5.38 -22.61 7.44
N GLY A 410 -6.51 -22.41 6.74
CA GLY A 410 -7.35 -21.22 6.91
C GLY A 410 -6.79 -19.95 6.28
N GLY A 411 -5.99 -20.08 5.21
CA GLY A 411 -5.36 -18.97 4.49
C GLY A 411 -4.02 -18.55 5.09
N LYS A 412 -3.27 -19.50 5.67
CA LYS A 412 -1.97 -19.28 6.31
C LYS A 412 -0.98 -20.37 5.88
N LEU A 413 0.25 -20.01 5.54
CA LEU A 413 1.30 -20.97 5.19
C LEU A 413 1.54 -21.94 6.35
N GLY A 414 1.34 -23.24 6.09
CA GLY A 414 1.37 -24.30 7.10
C GLY A 414 2.75 -24.95 7.29
N PRO A 415 2.79 -26.17 7.85
CA PRO A 415 4.02 -26.84 8.26
C PRO A 415 5.08 -27.07 7.18
N VAL A 416 4.73 -27.08 5.89
CA VAL A 416 5.69 -27.14 4.78
C VAL A 416 6.04 -25.74 4.29
N GLY A 417 5.07 -25.03 3.70
CA GLY A 417 5.31 -23.74 3.07
C GLY A 417 5.76 -22.70 4.09
N GLY A 418 5.09 -22.65 5.24
CA GLY A 418 5.36 -21.70 6.32
C GLY A 418 6.70 -21.97 6.99
N ARG A 419 7.04 -23.23 7.20
CA ARG A 419 8.36 -23.61 7.74
C ARG A 419 9.49 -23.24 6.79
N ILE A 420 9.36 -23.50 5.49
CA ILE A 420 10.38 -23.09 4.51
C ILE A 420 10.58 -21.57 4.53
N VAL A 421 9.48 -20.81 4.50
CA VAL A 421 9.53 -19.34 4.47
C VAL A 421 10.08 -18.76 5.76
N ALA A 422 9.50 -19.12 6.91
CA ALA A 422 9.88 -18.57 8.21
C ALA A 422 11.31 -18.94 8.59
N MET A 423 11.70 -20.22 8.49
CA MET A 423 13.06 -20.66 8.82
C MET A 423 14.11 -19.99 7.93
N THR A 424 13.85 -19.83 6.63
CA THR A 424 14.81 -19.16 5.72
C THR A 424 15.02 -17.70 6.11
N LEU A 425 13.94 -16.93 6.27
CA LEU A 425 14.02 -15.50 6.61
C LEU A 425 14.61 -15.28 8.02
N LEU A 426 14.24 -16.11 8.99
CA LEU A 426 14.79 -16.01 10.34
C LEU A 426 16.26 -16.46 10.39
N LYS A 427 16.66 -17.47 9.62
CA LYS A 427 18.05 -17.94 9.55
C LYS A 427 18.96 -16.87 8.96
N ILE A 428 18.60 -16.22 7.85
CA ILE A 428 19.43 -15.14 7.30
C ILE A 428 19.53 -13.95 8.26
N LEU A 429 18.46 -13.64 9.03
CA LEU A 429 18.54 -12.65 10.12
C LEU A 429 19.45 -13.10 11.27
N LYS A 430 19.47 -14.40 11.58
CA LYS A 430 20.30 -14.94 12.67
C LYS A 430 21.77 -15.00 12.28
N GLU A 431 22.06 -15.28 11.01
CA GLU A 431 23.42 -15.40 10.48
C GLU A 431 24.05 -14.05 10.09
N ASP A 432 23.25 -13.00 9.89
CA ASP A 432 23.72 -11.63 9.64
C ASP A 432 24.25 -10.96 10.93
N PRO A 433 25.56 -10.65 11.06
CA PRO A 433 26.11 -9.98 12.24
C PRO A 433 25.55 -8.58 12.50
N GLU A 434 25.02 -7.91 11.47
CA GLU A 434 24.45 -6.56 11.57
C GLU A 434 22.94 -6.54 11.83
N SER A 435 22.32 -7.71 11.74
CA SER A 435 20.90 -7.89 12.02
C SER A 435 20.55 -7.50 13.45
N TYR A 436 19.34 -6.97 13.63
CA TYR A 436 18.85 -6.62 14.94
C TYR A 436 18.80 -7.80 15.93
N LEU A 437 18.72 -9.05 15.46
CA LEU A 437 18.78 -10.23 16.32
C LEU A 437 20.14 -10.41 17.00
N ASN A 438 21.21 -9.94 16.36
CA ASN A 438 22.58 -10.02 16.86
C ASN A 438 23.01 -8.74 17.59
N LYS A 439 22.04 -7.88 17.92
CA LYS A 439 22.25 -6.65 18.71
C LYS A 439 21.41 -6.76 19.99
N PRO A 440 22.00 -7.24 21.10
CA PRO A 440 21.26 -7.53 22.32
C PRO A 440 20.43 -6.34 22.81
N GLY A 441 19.14 -6.58 23.06
CA GLY A 441 18.23 -5.55 23.55
C GLY A 441 17.80 -4.52 22.50
N TRP A 442 18.17 -4.69 21.23
CA TRP A 442 17.71 -3.80 20.17
C TRP A 442 16.18 -3.80 20.08
N LYS A 443 15.62 -2.60 20.00
CA LYS A 443 14.20 -2.33 19.79
C LYS A 443 14.06 -1.23 18.73
N PRO A 444 12.90 -1.13 18.05
CA PRO A 444 12.62 0.00 17.21
C PRO A 444 12.87 1.32 17.93
N ASN A 445 13.49 2.28 17.23
CA ASN A 445 13.81 3.58 17.80
C ASN A 445 12.51 4.29 18.20
N LYS A 446 12.48 4.88 19.39
CA LYS A 446 11.26 5.48 19.96
C LYS A 446 10.72 6.65 19.17
N TYR A 447 11.58 7.45 18.55
CA TYR A 447 11.14 8.56 17.72
C TYR A 447 10.48 8.04 16.42
N ILE A 448 11.12 7.05 15.78
CA ILE A 448 10.60 6.41 14.56
C ILE A 448 9.28 5.65 14.83
N ALA A 449 9.23 4.91 15.93
CA ALA A 449 8.11 4.04 16.31
C ALA A 449 7.02 4.74 17.14
N ASP A 450 7.02 6.07 17.23
CA ASP A 450 6.00 6.85 17.95
C ASP A 450 5.84 6.38 19.42
N GLY A 451 6.97 6.16 20.10
CA GLY A 451 7.07 5.71 21.49
C GLY A 451 6.90 4.20 21.72
N LYS A 452 6.55 3.41 20.68
CA LYS A 452 6.26 1.98 20.80
C LYS A 452 7.54 1.12 20.92
N ASP A 453 7.38 -0.11 21.41
CA ASP A 453 8.43 -1.15 21.38
C ASP A 453 8.28 -2.08 20.16
N THR A 454 7.30 -1.81 19.31
CA THR A 454 6.97 -2.56 18.10
C THR A 454 6.97 -1.61 16.91
N PHE A 455 7.16 -2.15 15.71
CA PHE A 455 7.16 -1.39 14.47
C PHE A 455 6.57 -2.22 13.35
N THR A 456 5.66 -1.61 12.59
CA THR A 456 4.94 -2.22 11.47
C THR A 456 5.12 -1.40 10.20
N MET A 457 4.73 -1.93 9.04
CA MET A 457 4.67 -1.12 7.81
C MET A 457 3.77 0.11 7.97
N ALA A 458 2.68 -0.01 8.74
CA ALA A 458 1.79 1.11 9.02
C ALA A 458 2.50 2.21 9.83
N ASP A 459 3.36 1.84 10.78
CA ASP A 459 4.17 2.79 11.54
C ASP A 459 5.23 3.47 10.66
N LEU A 460 5.87 2.73 9.75
CA LEU A 460 6.79 3.29 8.76
C LEU A 460 6.10 4.35 7.90
N VAL A 461 4.94 4.02 7.32
CA VAL A 461 4.16 4.98 6.53
C VAL A 461 3.80 6.20 7.37
N LYS A 462 3.30 5.99 8.60
CA LYS A 462 2.94 7.09 9.50
C LYS A 462 4.13 8.01 9.78
N PHE A 463 5.32 7.44 10.01
CA PHE A 463 6.54 8.20 10.25
C PHE A 463 6.93 9.05 9.04
N VAL A 464 6.95 8.46 7.83
CA VAL A 464 7.25 9.19 6.59
C VAL A 464 6.27 10.34 6.37
N LEU A 465 4.97 10.06 6.48
CA LEU A 465 3.94 11.09 6.35
C LEU A 465 4.12 12.20 7.40
N LYS A 466 4.59 11.87 8.61
CA LYS A 466 4.76 12.86 9.69
C LYS A 466 5.88 13.82 9.38
N GLN A 467 7.03 13.30 8.95
CA GLN A 467 8.22 14.08 8.66
C GLN A 467 8.02 14.99 7.46
N GLU A 468 7.22 14.56 6.49
CA GLU A 468 6.90 15.37 5.31
C GLU A 468 5.71 16.34 5.52
N GLY A 469 5.16 16.40 6.73
CA GLY A 469 3.99 17.23 7.04
C GLY A 469 2.69 16.74 6.40
N GLU A 470 2.68 15.51 5.88
CA GLU A 470 1.56 14.81 5.23
C GLU A 470 0.67 14.02 6.22
N THR A 471 0.97 14.01 7.54
CA THR A 471 0.17 13.27 8.55
C THR A 471 -1.24 13.77 8.79
N GLU A 472 -1.61 14.89 8.21
CA GLU A 472 -2.98 15.34 8.21
C GLU A 472 -3.39 15.48 6.75
N SER A 473 -4.38 14.68 6.30
CA SER A 473 -5.24 15.13 5.20
C SER A 473 -5.45 16.61 5.44
N PRO A 474 -5.08 17.53 4.50
CA PRO A 474 -4.88 18.94 4.82
C PRO A 474 -6.06 19.37 5.66
N LYS A 475 -5.82 19.71 6.95
CA LYS A 475 -6.88 19.97 7.92
C LYS A 475 -7.87 20.88 7.21
N LYS A 476 -9.01 20.32 6.79
CA LYS A 476 -10.04 21.14 6.16
C LYS A 476 -10.34 22.16 7.23
N GLU A 477 -10.21 23.44 6.91
CA GLU A 477 -10.36 24.47 7.92
C GLU A 477 -11.78 24.40 8.50
N ALA A 478 -11.89 24.37 9.83
CA ALA A 478 -13.17 24.30 10.51
C ALA A 478 -13.93 25.60 10.26
N ILE A 479 -15.18 25.49 9.86
CA ILE A 479 -16.04 26.64 9.60
C ILE A 479 -16.39 27.26 10.95
N LYS A 480 -16.22 28.57 11.11
CA LYS A 480 -16.62 29.29 12.33
C LYS A 480 -17.89 30.08 12.11
N PHE A 481 -18.65 30.29 13.18
CA PHE A 481 -19.77 31.23 13.15
C PHE A 481 -19.28 32.63 12.75
N GLY A 482 -19.93 33.24 11.77
CA GLY A 482 -19.54 34.54 11.20
C GLY A 482 -18.66 34.48 9.95
N ASP A 483 -18.07 33.34 9.61
CA ASP A 483 -17.28 33.19 8.38
C ASP A 483 -18.16 33.34 7.13
N GLU A 484 -17.58 33.89 6.05
CA GLU A 484 -18.22 33.95 4.73
C GLU A 484 -17.91 32.71 3.90
N PHE A 485 -18.94 32.10 3.33
CA PHE A 485 -18.82 30.91 2.50
C PHE A 485 -19.80 30.93 1.33
N TYR A 486 -19.52 30.12 0.32
CA TYR A 486 -20.43 29.81 -0.77
C TYR A 486 -21.13 28.48 -0.52
N LEU A 487 -22.45 28.46 -0.75
CA LEU A 487 -23.26 27.25 -0.69
C LEU A 487 -23.39 26.66 -2.08
N LYS A 488 -22.72 25.52 -2.30
CA LYS A 488 -22.83 24.74 -3.53
C LYS A 488 -23.83 23.61 -3.34
N SER A 489 -24.78 23.52 -4.23
CA SER A 489 -25.75 22.44 -4.27
C SER A 489 -25.12 21.14 -4.82
N GLN A 490 -25.73 19.99 -4.56
CA GLN A 490 -25.27 18.70 -5.07
C GLN A 490 -25.15 18.65 -6.61
N ASP A 491 -25.97 19.40 -7.35
CA ASP A 491 -25.91 19.55 -8.82
C ASP A 491 -24.93 20.65 -9.29
N GLY A 492 -24.13 21.22 -8.39
CA GLY A 492 -23.05 22.16 -8.72
C GLY A 492 -23.47 23.61 -8.94
N LYS A 493 -24.71 23.98 -8.61
CA LYS A 493 -25.19 25.37 -8.63
C LYS A 493 -24.86 26.07 -7.32
N TYR A 494 -24.85 27.40 -7.36
CA TYR A 494 -24.65 28.26 -6.21
C TYR A 494 -25.85 29.16 -6.02
N PHE A 495 -26.05 29.66 -4.80
CA PHE A 495 -26.87 30.84 -4.60
C PHE A 495 -26.33 31.98 -5.46
N ASN A 496 -27.15 32.52 -6.37
CA ASN A 496 -26.71 33.47 -7.38
C ASN A 496 -27.49 34.80 -7.37
N GLY A 497 -28.18 35.08 -6.26
CA GLY A 497 -28.89 36.33 -6.00
C GLY A 497 -30.34 36.13 -5.60
N HIS A 498 -31.13 37.20 -5.67
CA HIS A 498 -32.57 37.16 -5.38
C HIS A 498 -33.45 37.64 -6.54
N THR A 499 -34.73 37.28 -6.51
CA THR A 499 -35.80 38.01 -7.22
C THR A 499 -36.66 38.77 -6.22
N THR A 500 -37.09 39.96 -6.62
CA THR A 500 -37.94 40.83 -5.79
C THR A 500 -39.39 40.74 -6.22
N GLU A 501 -40.27 40.43 -5.28
CA GLU A 501 -41.72 40.49 -5.47
C GLU A 501 -42.33 41.40 -4.41
N ASN A 502 -43.22 42.30 -4.82
CA ASN A 502 -43.89 43.23 -3.89
C ASN A 502 -45.15 42.59 -3.33
N SER A 503 -45.32 42.67 -2.01
CA SER A 503 -46.52 42.22 -1.29
C SER A 503 -47.12 43.35 -0.47
N SER A 504 -48.31 43.12 0.10
CA SER A 504 -48.93 44.04 1.07
C SER A 504 -48.08 44.28 2.33
N HIS A 505 -47.05 43.44 2.57
CA HIS A 505 -46.12 43.55 3.70
C HIS A 505 -44.72 44.02 3.26
N GLY A 506 -44.64 44.63 2.08
CA GLY A 506 -43.40 45.12 1.45
C GLY A 506 -42.73 44.09 0.54
N SER A 507 -41.53 44.43 0.07
CA SER A 507 -40.77 43.60 -0.87
C SER A 507 -40.26 42.31 -0.22
N ILE A 508 -40.42 41.19 -0.94
CA ILE A 508 -39.97 39.83 -0.59
C ILE A 508 -38.84 39.47 -1.55
N PHE A 509 -37.76 38.89 -1.02
CA PHE A 509 -36.55 38.57 -1.77
C PHE A 509 -36.34 37.05 -1.83
N PHE A 510 -36.77 36.42 -2.93
CA PHE A 510 -36.66 34.97 -3.11
C PHE A 510 -35.26 34.56 -3.54
N ALA A 511 -34.66 33.59 -2.84
CA ALA A 511 -33.30 33.16 -3.11
C ALA A 511 -33.23 32.27 -4.36
N ARG A 512 -32.31 32.59 -5.28
CA ARG A 512 -32.11 31.88 -6.55
C ARG A 512 -30.85 31.03 -6.58
N LEU A 513 -30.83 30.04 -7.46
CA LEU A 513 -29.67 29.24 -7.81
C LEU A 513 -29.22 29.46 -9.26
N GLY A 514 -27.92 29.29 -9.52
CA GLY A 514 -27.36 29.27 -10.87
C GLY A 514 -25.88 28.92 -10.90
N GLN A 515 -25.26 28.94 -12.10
CA GLN A 515 -23.90 28.41 -12.30
C GLN A 515 -22.79 29.46 -12.33
N SER A 516 -23.10 30.74 -12.58
CA SER A 516 -22.09 31.75 -12.96
C SER A 516 -21.78 32.78 -11.88
N ALA A 517 -22.73 33.09 -11.01
CA ALA A 517 -22.59 34.07 -9.95
C ALA A 517 -22.77 33.41 -8.58
N GLN A 518 -21.98 33.82 -7.59
CA GLN A 518 -21.97 33.26 -6.24
C GLN A 518 -22.24 34.36 -5.23
N VAL A 519 -23.29 34.18 -4.42
CA VAL A 519 -23.59 35.00 -3.26
C VAL A 519 -23.03 34.29 -2.03
N ALA A 520 -22.26 35.02 -1.23
CA ALA A 520 -21.75 34.50 0.02
C ALA A 520 -22.78 34.61 1.14
N HIS A 521 -22.69 33.68 2.09
CA HIS A 521 -23.53 33.64 3.29
C HIS A 521 -22.67 33.49 4.53
N LYS A 522 -23.29 33.74 5.68
CA LYS A 522 -22.73 33.52 7.02
C LYS A 522 -23.70 32.70 7.86
N PHE A 523 -23.16 31.89 8.77
CA PHE A 523 -23.95 31.31 9.84
C PHE A 523 -23.96 32.25 11.05
N GLN A 524 -25.16 32.50 11.58
CA GLN A 524 -25.39 33.24 12.82
C GLN A 524 -26.05 32.32 13.87
N SER A 525 -26.11 32.82 15.12
CA SER A 525 -26.77 32.21 16.29
C SER A 525 -25.95 31.15 17.03
N GLY A 526 -24.62 31.19 16.91
CA GLY A 526 -23.68 30.42 17.71
C GLY A 526 -22.32 31.11 17.81
N ASN A 527 -21.38 30.48 18.53
CA ASN A 527 -20.02 30.97 18.73
C ASN A 527 -19.02 29.83 18.48
N GLY A 528 -17.82 30.17 18.00
CA GLY A 528 -16.75 29.20 17.77
C GLY A 528 -16.92 28.41 16.47
N GLU A 529 -16.42 27.17 16.47
CA GLU A 529 -16.47 26.26 15.32
C GLU A 529 -17.85 25.61 15.17
N LEU A 530 -18.28 25.43 13.93
CA LEU A 530 -19.55 24.80 13.58
C LEU A 530 -19.45 23.28 13.80
N SER A 531 -20.41 22.72 14.52
CA SER A 531 -20.47 21.29 14.81
C SER A 531 -21.66 20.59 14.16
N HIS A 532 -21.58 19.26 14.09
CA HIS A 532 -22.63 18.39 13.61
C HIS A 532 -23.91 18.62 14.42
N ASN A 533 -25.03 18.81 13.72
CA ASN A 533 -26.35 19.17 14.26
C ASN A 533 -26.45 20.58 14.87
N ALA A 534 -25.49 21.48 14.59
CA ALA A 534 -25.61 22.87 14.97
C ALA A 534 -26.87 23.51 14.37
N ILE A 535 -27.55 24.34 15.18
CA ILE A 535 -28.70 25.14 14.76
C ILE A 535 -28.19 26.52 14.39
N VAL A 536 -28.49 26.97 13.18
CA VAL A 536 -27.97 28.20 12.60
C VAL A 536 -29.07 29.04 11.97
N GLN A 537 -28.80 30.34 11.83
CA GLN A 537 -29.46 31.21 10.84
C GLN A 537 -28.51 31.41 9.65
N ILE A 538 -29.05 31.35 8.43
CA ILE A 538 -28.28 31.55 7.19
C ILE A 538 -28.50 32.99 6.72
N VAL A 539 -27.45 33.78 6.76
CA VAL A 539 -27.48 35.22 6.48
C VAL A 539 -26.81 35.49 5.13
N SER A 540 -27.52 36.10 4.20
CA SER A 540 -26.96 36.51 2.91
C SER A 540 -26.14 37.81 3.03
N THR A 541 -25.04 37.87 2.29
CA THR A 541 -24.21 39.08 2.14
C THR A 541 -24.60 39.92 0.92
N GLU A 542 -25.64 39.52 0.19
CA GLU A 542 -26.08 40.18 -1.02
C GLU A 542 -26.49 41.64 -0.79
N ALA A 543 -26.06 42.54 -1.68
CA ALA A 543 -26.47 43.94 -1.64
C ALA A 543 -27.95 44.10 -2.05
N GLY A 544 -28.62 45.14 -1.54
CA GLY A 544 -29.97 45.51 -1.96
C GLY A 544 -31.12 44.87 -1.17
N ILE A 545 -30.87 43.82 -0.37
CA ILE A 545 -31.90 43.21 0.50
C ILE A 545 -31.95 43.81 1.92
N GLY A 546 -30.94 44.60 2.29
CA GLY A 546 -30.88 45.34 3.56
C GLY A 546 -31.01 44.43 4.78
N ALA A 547 -31.83 44.84 5.76
CA ALA A 547 -32.09 44.04 6.97
C ALA A 547 -32.89 42.76 6.70
N LYS A 548 -33.42 42.55 5.48
CA LYS A 548 -34.12 41.33 5.07
C LYS A 548 -33.14 40.34 4.46
N ASN A 549 -32.19 39.84 5.25
CA ASN A 549 -31.09 39.02 4.78
C ASN A 549 -31.03 37.61 5.39
N ILE A 550 -32.00 37.22 6.22
CA ILE A 550 -32.01 35.89 6.86
C ILE A 550 -32.93 34.96 6.07
N LEU A 551 -32.37 33.85 5.57
CA LEU A 551 -33.11 32.85 4.78
C LEU A 551 -34.12 32.11 5.65
N GLY A 552 -35.37 32.05 5.20
CA GLY A 552 -36.42 31.28 5.88
C GLY A 552 -37.31 30.49 4.92
N ALA A 553 -37.95 29.45 5.48
CA ALA A 553 -38.99 28.67 4.82
C ALA A 553 -40.35 29.03 5.46
N PHE A 554 -41.03 30.02 4.90
CA PHE A 554 -42.23 30.61 5.51
C PHE A 554 -43.52 30.02 4.98
N ARG A 555 -44.58 29.95 5.79
CA ARG A 555 -45.86 29.32 5.43
C ARG A 555 -46.47 29.78 4.10
N MET A 556 -46.34 31.06 3.77
CA MET A 556 -47.05 31.69 2.65
C MET A 556 -46.55 31.32 1.24
N ASP A 557 -45.32 30.83 1.10
CA ASP A 557 -44.74 30.47 -0.20
C ASP A 557 -43.94 29.16 -0.10
N ILE A 558 -43.91 28.36 -1.16
CA ILE A 558 -43.10 27.14 -1.20
C ILE A 558 -41.61 27.45 -1.30
N ARG A 559 -41.26 28.57 -1.95
CA ARG A 559 -39.90 29.06 -2.11
C ARG A 559 -39.40 29.65 -0.80
N CYS A 560 -38.13 29.44 -0.50
CA CYS A 560 -37.46 30.14 0.57
C CYS A 560 -37.12 31.57 0.13
N TYR A 561 -37.25 32.50 1.07
CA TYR A 561 -36.95 33.92 0.84
C TYR A 561 -36.23 34.52 2.05
N TYR A 562 -35.57 35.65 1.81
CA TYR A 562 -34.89 36.41 2.85
C TYR A 562 -35.85 37.37 3.56
N TRP A 563 -35.70 37.46 4.88
CA TRP A 563 -36.52 38.33 5.71
C TRP A 563 -35.73 38.90 6.89
N THR A 564 -36.32 39.88 7.59
CA THR A 564 -35.78 40.41 8.84
C THR A 564 -35.84 39.34 9.93
N TYR A 565 -34.99 39.46 10.94
CA TYR A 565 -35.03 38.62 12.13
C TYR A 565 -36.41 38.62 12.79
N LEU A 566 -36.94 37.43 13.10
CA LEU A 566 -38.19 37.27 13.83
C LEU A 566 -37.94 36.64 15.20
N ALA A 567 -38.22 37.41 16.26
CA ALA A 567 -37.92 37.02 17.64
C ALA A 567 -38.93 36.04 18.26
N ASN A 568 -40.12 35.85 17.68
CA ASN A 568 -41.12 34.94 18.26
C ASN A 568 -40.78 33.47 17.94
N VAL A 569 -41.09 32.56 18.86
CA VAL A 569 -40.63 31.14 18.79
C VAL A 569 -41.14 30.43 17.52
N LEU A 570 -42.38 30.70 17.10
CA LEU A 570 -42.97 30.04 15.92
C LEU A 570 -42.37 30.52 14.60
N ASN A 571 -42.21 31.83 14.39
CA ASN A 571 -41.62 32.32 13.13
C ASN A 571 -40.08 32.24 13.15
N GLY A 572 -39.46 32.28 14.33
CA GLY A 572 -38.03 32.05 14.51
C GLY A 572 -37.60 30.68 14.00
N LYS A 573 -38.37 29.62 14.28
CA LYS A 573 -38.10 28.27 13.73
C LYS A 573 -38.15 28.18 12.21
N MET A 574 -38.88 29.07 11.53
CA MET A 574 -38.92 29.12 10.06
C MET A 574 -37.61 29.63 9.46
N GLN A 575 -36.82 30.39 10.24
CA GLN A 575 -35.51 30.94 9.86
C GLN A 575 -34.32 30.17 10.46
N GLN A 576 -34.59 29.10 11.22
CA GLN A 576 -33.56 28.25 11.83
C GLN A 576 -33.38 26.96 11.04
N TRP A 577 -32.12 26.60 10.86
CA TRP A 577 -31.67 25.46 10.07
C TRP A 577 -30.74 24.59 10.90
N LYS A 578 -30.90 23.28 10.85
CA LYS A 578 -29.96 22.32 11.43
C LYS A 578 -28.97 21.89 10.35
N ILE A 579 -27.68 22.00 10.65
CA ILE A 579 -26.60 21.56 9.76
C ILE A 579 -26.10 20.19 10.23
N SER A 580 -26.35 19.15 9.45
CA SER A 580 -25.97 17.77 9.77
C SER A 580 -24.96 17.25 8.75
N LYS A 581 -23.78 16.85 9.22
CA LYS A 581 -22.74 16.22 8.39
C LYS A 581 -23.24 14.90 7.79
N VAL A 582 -22.91 14.63 6.52
CA VAL A 582 -23.41 13.46 5.78
C VAL A 582 -22.65 12.18 6.10
N ASP A 583 -21.33 12.25 6.33
CA ASP A 583 -20.41 11.10 6.42
C ASP A 583 -20.11 10.60 7.85
N GLY A 584 -20.71 11.20 8.88
CA GLY A 584 -20.71 10.65 10.26
C GLY A 584 -19.35 10.61 10.98
N GLY A 585 -18.33 11.33 10.50
CA GLY A 585 -16.99 11.41 11.09
C GLY A 585 -16.85 12.42 12.25
N ASP A 586 -15.78 13.23 12.25
CA ASP A 586 -15.56 14.29 13.25
C ASP A 586 -16.82 15.16 13.44
N SER A 587 -17.12 15.46 14.72
CA SER A 587 -18.14 16.37 15.19
C SER A 587 -18.02 17.78 14.61
N LYS A 588 -16.85 18.22 14.15
CA LYS A 588 -16.66 19.53 13.48
C LYS A 588 -17.02 19.48 12.00
N ILE A 589 -17.52 20.61 11.49
CA ILE A 589 -17.82 20.81 10.08
C ILE A 589 -16.73 21.68 9.47
N HIS A 590 -16.13 21.20 8.39
CA HIS A 590 -15.05 21.89 7.70
C HIS A 590 -15.44 22.32 6.29
N TYR A 591 -14.71 23.27 5.71
CA TYR A 591 -14.90 23.65 4.31
C TYR A 591 -14.71 22.44 3.39
N GLY A 592 -15.64 22.24 2.44
CA GLY A 592 -15.66 21.10 1.53
C GLY A 592 -16.33 19.84 2.09
N ASP A 593 -16.83 19.84 3.34
CA ASP A 593 -17.67 18.76 3.84
C ASP A 593 -19.07 18.81 3.21
N LYS A 594 -19.70 17.63 3.09
CA LYS A 594 -21.10 17.51 2.64
C LYS A 594 -22.02 17.59 3.85
N VAL A 595 -23.04 18.45 3.76
CA VAL A 595 -24.01 18.68 4.85
C VAL A 595 -25.44 18.62 4.35
N TYR A 596 -26.33 18.09 5.20
CA TYR A 596 -27.76 18.31 5.11
C TYR A 596 -28.12 19.60 5.84
N ILE A 597 -28.99 20.40 5.23
CA ILE A 597 -29.49 21.66 5.79
C ILE A 597 -30.99 21.50 6.01
N THR A 598 -31.42 21.24 7.24
CA THR A 598 -32.82 20.90 7.54
C THR A 598 -33.54 22.05 8.24
N ASN A 599 -34.68 22.48 7.72
CA ASN A 599 -35.48 23.52 8.37
C ASN A 599 -36.11 23.01 9.69
N LEU A 600 -36.00 23.77 10.78
CA LEU A 600 -36.51 23.33 12.08
C LEU A 600 -38.04 23.35 12.20
N ASN A 601 -38.75 24.18 11.43
CA ASN A 601 -40.21 24.21 11.46
C ASN A 601 -40.83 23.07 10.64
N TRP A 602 -40.29 22.78 9.45
CA TRP A 602 -40.86 21.79 8.53
C TRP A 602 -40.22 20.41 8.64
N ASN A 603 -39.05 20.30 9.27
CA ASN A 603 -38.23 19.09 9.30
C ASN A 603 -37.96 18.52 7.88
N GLN A 604 -37.71 19.41 6.92
CA GLN A 604 -37.40 19.09 5.52
C GLN A 604 -36.07 19.71 5.13
N ASN A 605 -35.36 19.07 4.21
CA ASN A 605 -34.08 19.55 3.69
C ASN A 605 -34.29 20.74 2.76
N LEU A 606 -33.35 21.69 2.80
CA LEU A 606 -33.21 22.74 1.80
C LEU A 606 -32.78 22.10 0.48
N ILE A 607 -33.58 22.24 -0.56
CA ILE A 607 -33.31 21.66 -1.88
C ILE A 607 -33.62 22.66 -3.00
N PRO A 608 -33.06 22.49 -4.21
CA PRO A 608 -33.48 23.25 -5.38
C PRO A 608 -34.96 23.07 -5.68
N TYR A 609 -35.60 24.15 -6.13
CA TYR A 609 -36.97 24.17 -6.62
C TYR A 609 -37.03 24.99 -7.91
N SER A 610 -37.20 24.33 -9.05
CA SER A 610 -37.30 25.00 -10.33
C SER A 610 -38.74 25.46 -10.56
N GLN A 611 -38.91 26.74 -10.89
CA GLN A 611 -40.19 27.30 -11.30
C GLN A 611 -39.98 28.14 -12.57
N SER A 612 -40.59 27.69 -13.66
CA SER A 612 -40.35 28.25 -15.01
C SER A 612 -38.85 28.15 -15.39
N SER A 613 -38.24 29.23 -15.87
CA SER A 613 -36.82 29.31 -16.23
C SER A 613 -35.90 29.74 -15.09
N THR A 614 -36.40 29.78 -13.84
CA THR A 614 -35.64 30.25 -12.67
C THR A 614 -35.57 29.16 -11.62
N ASP A 615 -34.36 28.86 -11.15
CA ASP A 615 -34.14 27.94 -10.06
C ASP A 615 -34.15 28.70 -8.72
N TYR A 616 -34.98 28.24 -7.79
CA TYR A 616 -35.08 28.70 -6.41
C TYR A 616 -34.63 27.61 -5.45
N VAL A 617 -34.80 27.85 -4.16
CA VAL A 617 -34.68 26.83 -3.11
C VAL A 617 -35.99 26.70 -2.33
N THR A 618 -36.25 25.50 -1.82
CA THR A 618 -37.38 25.21 -0.91
C THR A 618 -36.91 24.41 0.29
N GLY A 619 -37.51 24.67 1.46
CA GLY A 619 -37.34 23.88 2.68
C GLY A 619 -38.63 23.17 3.08
N LYS A 620 -39.51 22.87 2.10
CA LYS A 620 -40.85 22.29 2.33
C LYS A 620 -41.17 21.06 1.48
N GLN A 621 -40.24 20.61 0.64
CA GLN A 621 -40.39 19.40 -0.15
C GLN A 621 -39.51 18.29 0.40
N HIS A 622 -40.00 17.05 0.34
CA HIS A 622 -39.31 15.92 0.91
C HIS A 622 -38.29 15.34 -0.06
N SER A 623 -37.02 15.44 0.31
CA SER A 623 -35.93 14.66 -0.28
C SER A 623 -34.99 14.25 0.85
N SER A 624 -34.89 12.94 1.09
CA SER A 624 -34.17 12.40 2.25
C SER A 624 -32.65 12.48 2.13
N GLN A 625 -32.09 12.90 0.99
CA GLN A 625 -30.64 12.74 0.72
C GLN A 625 -30.00 13.87 -0.11
N TYR A 626 -30.58 15.08 -0.14
CA TYR A 626 -29.95 16.19 -0.88
C TYR A 626 -28.91 16.93 -0.03
N TYR A 627 -27.65 16.92 -0.45
CA TYR A 627 -26.56 17.58 0.29
C TYR A 627 -26.13 18.91 -0.33
N TRP A 628 -25.48 19.71 0.50
CA TRP A 628 -24.78 20.93 0.13
C TRP A 628 -23.31 20.82 0.51
N THR A 629 -22.45 21.56 -0.19
CA THR A 629 -21.04 21.73 0.14
C THR A 629 -20.78 23.19 0.50
N LEU A 630 -20.12 23.41 1.63
CA LEU A 630 -19.74 24.74 2.11
C LEU A 630 -18.33 25.04 1.61
N GLU A 631 -18.20 25.93 0.63
CA GLU A 631 -16.92 26.31 0.04
C GLU A 631 -16.42 27.62 0.63
N LYS A 632 -15.13 27.69 0.95
CA LYS A 632 -14.52 28.90 1.51
C LYS A 632 -14.61 30.03 0.49
N LYS A 633 -15.03 31.21 0.92
CA LYS A 633 -14.93 32.42 0.10
C LYS A 633 -13.45 32.79 -0.01
N SER A 634 -12.91 32.74 -1.22
CA SER A 634 -11.52 33.10 -1.56
C SER A 634 -11.21 34.55 -1.29
#